data_AF-A0A5E8HDW3-F1
#
_entry.id   AF-A0A5E8HDW3-F1
#
_cell.length_a   1.000
_cell.length_b   1.000
_cell.length_c   1.000
_cell.angle_alpha   90.00
_cell.angle_beta   90.00
_cell.angle_gamma   90.00
#
_symmetry.space_group_name_H-M   'P 1'
#
loop_
_entity.id
_entity.type
_entity.pdbx_description
1 polymer ?
#
loop_
_entity_poly.entity_id
_entity_poly.type
_entity_poly.pdbx_seq_one_letter_code
_entity_poly.pdbx_strand_id
1 'polypeptide(L)'
;MKEMGTYDYLIGAATVFPWAVVIWKAYKPKKGWQEVVGILLALVFGWLSTDLILRLHPILWPETDFSPKKKVSLLTQTAHLAFIQAGITEETFKIFFIMILSFAFGYDRKEKTFSPNVVLFGGFVAMGFSFIENTHYIFREPDEKKLNLFIARTIHSSNIHLLINLCFSLFVLKSNEKQNTNAKTTTIVFGFVLAVLQHGVVDFLLIPGATIGLWISTAMFVGIWVWVVTDWRLYVVKKESISNPILIHPIGND
;
A
#
# COMPACT_ATOMS: atom_id res chain seq x y z
N MET A 1 -24.26 13.23 -16.49
CA MET A 1 -23.33 12.27 -15.86
C MET A 1 -23.91 11.88 -14.52
N LYS A 2 -23.92 10.59 -14.15
CA LYS A 2 -24.29 10.19 -12.79
C LYS A 2 -23.23 10.76 -11.85
N GLU A 3 -23.66 11.40 -10.76
CA GLU A 3 -22.75 11.85 -9.70
C GLU A 3 -22.64 10.74 -8.66
N MET A 4 -21.45 10.58 -8.05
CA MET A 4 -21.27 9.64 -6.95
C MET A 4 -22.03 10.14 -5.73
N GLY A 5 -22.91 9.30 -5.19
CA GLY A 5 -23.67 9.60 -3.99
C GLY A 5 -23.00 9.04 -2.74
N THR A 6 -23.54 9.39 -1.56
CA THR A 6 -23.08 8.85 -0.27
C THR A 6 -23.06 7.32 -0.24
N TYR A 7 -24.02 6.67 -0.90
CA TYR A 7 -24.10 5.21 -0.97
C TYR A 7 -22.89 4.57 -1.69
N ASP A 8 -22.37 5.19 -2.75
CA ASP A 8 -21.22 4.69 -3.48
C ASP A 8 -19.95 4.73 -2.60
N TYR A 9 -19.78 5.81 -1.83
CA TYR A 9 -18.72 5.93 -0.83
C TYR A 9 -18.88 4.93 0.32
N LEU A 10 -20.10 4.63 0.77
CA LEU A 10 -20.31 3.60 1.79
C LEU A 10 -19.89 2.21 1.29
N ILE A 11 -20.22 1.88 0.04
CA ILE A 11 -19.77 0.63 -0.58
C ILE A 11 -18.24 0.59 -0.68
N GLY A 12 -17.62 1.67 -1.18
CA GLY A 12 -16.17 1.76 -1.24
C GLY A 12 -15.50 1.59 0.12
N ALA A 13 -16.02 2.24 1.16
CA ALA A 13 -15.51 2.13 2.52
C ALA A 13 -15.62 0.68 3.06
N ALA A 14 -16.72 -0.02 2.74
CA ALA A 14 -16.91 -1.40 3.12
C ALA A 14 -15.86 -2.35 2.51
N THR A 15 -15.27 -2.02 1.36
CA THR A 15 -14.20 -2.84 0.76
C THR A 15 -12.89 -2.80 1.53
N VAL A 16 -12.59 -1.70 2.22
CA VAL A 16 -11.32 -1.52 2.95
C VAL A 16 -11.44 -1.82 4.44
N PHE A 17 -12.66 -1.77 4.98
CA PHE A 17 -12.92 -1.92 6.41
C PHE A 17 -12.35 -3.22 7.03
N PRO A 18 -12.52 -4.42 6.43
CA PRO A 18 -11.95 -5.65 7.00
C PRO A 18 -10.43 -5.58 7.16
N TRP A 19 -9.75 -4.99 6.18
CA TRP A 19 -8.30 -4.86 6.17
C TRP A 19 -7.80 -3.80 7.17
N ALA A 20 -8.51 -2.68 7.29
CA ALA A 20 -8.24 -1.69 8.34
C ALA A 20 -8.33 -2.33 9.74
N VAL A 21 -9.33 -3.19 10.00
CA VAL A 21 -9.46 -3.95 11.25
C VAL A 21 -8.31 -4.93 11.44
N VAL A 22 -7.90 -5.65 10.40
CA VAL A 22 -6.76 -6.58 10.45
C VAL A 22 -5.47 -5.86 10.87
N ILE A 23 -5.14 -4.74 10.21
CA ILE A 23 -3.94 -3.95 10.53
C ILE A 23 -4.01 -3.43 11.96
N TRP A 24 -5.16 -2.85 12.35
CA TRP A 24 -5.35 -2.28 13.68
C TRP A 24 -5.14 -3.31 14.80
N LYS A 25 -5.69 -4.52 14.63
CA LYS A 25 -5.58 -5.62 15.59
C LYS A 25 -4.21 -6.30 15.57
N ALA A 26 -3.57 -6.39 14.40
CA ALA A 26 -2.24 -6.96 14.24
C ALA A 26 -1.15 -6.06 14.85
N TYR A 27 -1.36 -4.75 14.86
CA TYR A 27 -0.44 -3.79 15.48
C TYR A 27 -0.51 -3.86 17.00
N LYS A 28 0.50 -4.51 17.58
CA LYS A 28 0.68 -4.67 19.02
C LYS A 28 1.22 -3.43 19.74
N PRO A 29 2.09 -2.60 19.13
CA PRO A 29 2.62 -1.47 19.86
C PRO A 29 1.52 -0.52 20.35
N LYS A 30 1.77 0.05 21.53
CA LYS A 30 0.82 0.96 22.18
C LYS A 30 0.56 2.16 21.26
N LYS A 31 -0.72 2.43 21.00
CA LYS A 31 -1.15 3.56 20.19
C LYS A 31 -1.41 4.75 21.11
N GLY A 32 -0.56 5.75 21.05
CA GLY A 32 -0.77 7.05 21.66
C GLY A 32 -1.59 7.97 20.74
N TRP A 33 -1.67 9.23 21.13
CA TRP A 33 -2.41 10.24 20.36
C TRP A 33 -1.76 10.54 19.00
N GLN A 34 -0.42 10.49 18.93
CA GLN A 34 0.32 10.74 17.68
C GLN A 34 0.03 9.66 16.64
N GLU A 35 -0.10 8.41 17.06
CA GLU A 35 -0.47 7.29 16.20
C GLU A 35 -1.89 7.45 15.67
N VAL A 36 -2.84 7.85 16.53
CA VAL A 36 -4.24 8.07 16.11
C VAL A 36 -4.32 9.22 15.10
N VAL A 37 -3.67 10.35 15.38
CA VAL A 37 -3.62 11.49 14.45
C VAL A 37 -2.93 11.08 13.14
N GLY A 38 -1.81 10.37 13.21
CA GLY A 38 -1.08 9.88 12.06
C GLY A 38 -1.91 8.92 11.20
N ILE A 39 -2.74 8.07 11.81
CA ILE A 39 -3.68 7.17 11.10
C ILE A 39 -4.76 7.97 10.37
N LEU A 40 -5.36 8.98 11.02
CA LEU A 40 -6.37 9.83 10.38
C LEU A 40 -5.77 10.60 9.20
N LEU A 41 -4.57 11.15 9.36
CA LEU A 41 -3.85 11.80 8.27
C LEU A 41 -3.45 10.80 7.17
N ALA A 42 -3.09 9.56 7.51
CA ALA A 42 -2.79 8.51 6.54
C ALA A 42 -3.99 8.20 5.65
N LEU A 43 -5.19 8.09 6.23
CA LEU A 43 -6.42 7.91 5.44
C LEU A 43 -6.67 9.09 4.49
N VAL A 44 -6.52 10.32 4.97
CA VAL A 44 -6.67 11.53 4.15
C VAL A 44 -5.63 11.60 3.04
N PHE A 45 -4.38 11.27 3.33
CA PHE A 45 -3.32 11.25 2.33
C PHE A 45 -3.46 10.12 1.32
N GLY A 46 -3.97 8.97 1.73
CA GLY A 46 -4.38 7.90 0.81
C GLY A 46 -5.44 8.40 -0.17
N TRP A 47 -6.51 9.03 0.33
CA TRP A 47 -7.51 9.65 -0.55
C TRP A 47 -6.90 10.72 -1.46
N LEU A 48 -6.12 11.63 -0.90
CA LEU A 48 -5.49 12.72 -1.65
C LEU A 48 -4.57 12.19 -2.75
N SER A 49 -3.81 11.12 -2.49
CA SER A 49 -2.98 10.49 -3.52
C SER A 49 -3.81 10.04 -4.72
N THR A 50 -4.91 9.31 -4.50
CA THR A 50 -5.79 8.87 -5.59
C THR A 50 -6.47 10.05 -6.30
N ASP A 51 -6.95 11.05 -5.58
CA ASP A 51 -7.57 12.25 -6.19
C ASP A 51 -6.56 13.02 -7.06
N LEU A 52 -5.32 13.19 -6.60
CA LEU A 52 -4.25 13.80 -7.38
C LEU A 52 -3.94 13.01 -8.64
N ILE A 53 -3.85 11.68 -8.55
CA ILE A 53 -3.62 10.81 -9.71
C ILE A 53 -4.75 10.97 -10.73
N LEU A 54 -6.01 10.92 -10.30
CA LEU A 54 -7.16 11.05 -11.19
C LEU A 54 -7.20 12.41 -11.91
N ARG A 55 -6.79 13.49 -11.24
CA ARG A 55 -6.72 14.84 -11.83
C ARG A 55 -5.52 15.04 -12.74
N LEU A 56 -4.38 14.44 -12.39
CA LEU A 56 -3.15 14.56 -13.15
C LEU A 56 -3.11 13.60 -14.34
N HIS A 57 -3.83 12.49 -14.30
CA HIS A 57 -3.80 11.49 -15.36
C HIS A 57 -4.12 12.07 -16.75
N PRO A 58 -5.18 12.89 -16.97
CA PRO A 58 -5.43 13.51 -18.26
C PRO A 58 -4.33 14.49 -18.72
N ILE A 59 -3.58 15.07 -17.77
CA ILE A 59 -2.50 16.03 -18.03
C ILE A 59 -1.20 15.31 -18.38
N LEU A 60 -0.88 14.25 -17.63
CA LEU A 60 0.33 13.44 -17.81
C LEU A 60 0.21 12.49 -19.01
N TRP A 61 -1.02 12.03 -19.31
CA TRP A 61 -1.31 11.01 -20.31
C TRP A 61 -2.42 11.42 -21.30
N PRO A 62 -2.29 12.59 -21.99
CA PRO A 62 -3.35 13.15 -22.83
C PRO A 62 -3.64 12.35 -24.10
N GLU A 63 -2.68 11.56 -24.60
CA GLU A 63 -2.80 10.78 -25.85
C GLU A 63 -3.17 9.30 -25.62
N THR A 64 -3.90 8.97 -24.55
CA THR A 64 -4.35 7.58 -24.27
C THR A 64 -5.47 7.09 -25.19
N ASP A 65 -5.56 7.63 -26.40
CA ASP A 65 -6.40 7.06 -27.45
C ASP A 65 -5.82 5.68 -27.80
N PHE A 66 -6.62 4.62 -27.60
CA PHE A 66 -6.28 3.22 -27.90
C PHE A 66 -6.14 2.95 -29.42
N SER A 67 -5.93 4.00 -30.21
CA SER A 67 -5.58 3.96 -31.63
C SER A 67 -4.11 4.34 -31.79
N PRO A 68 -3.17 3.40 -31.62
CA PRO A 68 -1.76 3.67 -31.79
C PRO A 68 -1.48 4.32 -33.15
N LYS A 69 -0.96 5.55 -33.16
CA LYS A 69 -0.43 6.19 -34.39
C LYS A 69 0.77 5.41 -34.97
N LYS A 70 1.33 4.47 -34.21
CA LYS A 70 2.39 3.51 -34.60
C LYS A 70 1.99 2.09 -34.17
N LYS A 71 2.28 1.06 -34.99
CA LYS A 71 2.09 -0.37 -34.62
C LYS A 71 3.00 -0.75 -33.45
N VAL A 72 2.58 -0.45 -32.22
CA VAL A 72 3.23 -0.93 -30.99
C VAL A 72 2.60 -2.28 -30.63
N SER A 73 3.41 -3.23 -30.15
CA SER A 73 2.88 -4.53 -29.72
C SER A 73 1.94 -4.36 -28.52
N LEU A 74 0.87 -5.15 -28.45
CA LEU A 74 -0.06 -5.16 -27.33
C LEU A 74 0.67 -5.37 -25.98
N LEU A 75 1.71 -6.22 -25.99
CA LEU A 75 2.56 -6.48 -24.83
C LEU A 75 3.25 -5.22 -24.31
N THR A 76 3.86 -4.45 -25.22
CA THR A 76 4.56 -3.20 -24.86
C THR A 76 3.58 -2.15 -24.33
N GLN A 77 2.38 -2.08 -24.90
CA GLN A 77 1.34 -1.17 -24.43
C GLN A 77 0.87 -1.55 -23.02
N THR A 78 0.54 -2.82 -22.77
CA THR A 78 0.15 -3.30 -21.44
C THR A 78 1.25 -3.06 -20.41
N ALA A 79 2.52 -3.32 -20.75
CA ALA A 79 3.64 -3.06 -19.85
C ALA A 79 3.77 -1.57 -19.51
N HIS A 80 3.60 -0.69 -20.50
CA HIS A 80 3.65 0.75 -20.26
C HIS A 80 2.51 1.23 -19.35
N LEU A 81 1.28 0.76 -19.60
CA LEU A 81 0.13 1.08 -18.74
C LEU A 81 0.35 0.59 -17.30
N ALA A 82 0.74 -0.68 -17.14
CA ALA A 82 0.86 -1.32 -15.84
C ALA A 82 2.02 -0.76 -15.00
N PHE A 83 3.22 -0.63 -15.58
CA PHE A 83 4.40 -0.23 -14.80
C PHE A 83 4.58 1.28 -14.72
N ILE A 84 4.32 2.01 -15.80
CA ILE A 84 4.64 3.45 -15.86
C ILE A 84 3.42 4.27 -15.46
N GLN A 85 2.28 4.07 -16.12
CA GLN A 85 1.11 4.90 -15.86
C GLN A 85 0.49 4.59 -14.50
N ALA A 86 0.25 3.31 -14.20
CA ALA A 86 -0.24 2.87 -12.90
C ALA A 86 0.92 2.77 -11.89
N GLY A 87 1.79 1.76 -12.00
CA GLY A 87 2.79 1.43 -10.99
C GLY A 87 3.64 2.62 -10.50
N ILE A 88 4.39 3.30 -11.38
CA ILE A 88 5.23 4.43 -10.98
C ILE A 88 4.38 5.57 -10.43
N THR A 89 3.33 5.99 -11.14
CA THR A 89 2.54 7.17 -10.72
C THR A 89 1.88 6.92 -9.36
N GLU A 90 1.20 5.79 -9.20
CA GLU A 90 0.44 5.48 -7.99
C GLU A 90 1.35 5.27 -6.78
N GLU A 91 2.44 4.51 -6.94
CA GLU A 91 3.37 4.29 -5.85
C GLU A 91 4.13 5.57 -5.48
N THR A 92 4.43 6.45 -6.44
CA THR A 92 5.09 7.73 -6.15
C THR A 92 4.26 8.59 -5.20
N PHE A 93 2.96 8.78 -5.48
CA PHE A 93 2.10 9.58 -4.59
C PHE A 93 1.88 8.91 -3.24
N LYS A 94 1.60 7.60 -3.20
CA LYS A 94 1.42 6.88 -1.93
C LYS A 94 2.68 6.95 -1.07
N ILE A 95 3.83 6.58 -1.63
CA ILE A 95 5.11 6.55 -0.89
C ILE A 95 5.52 7.94 -0.45
N PHE A 96 5.31 8.97 -1.27
CA PHE A 96 5.56 10.35 -0.86
C PHE A 96 4.83 10.70 0.45
N PHE A 97 3.54 10.40 0.56
CA PHE A 97 2.78 10.67 1.78
C PHE A 97 3.15 9.74 2.95
N ILE A 98 3.46 8.47 2.69
CA ILE A 98 3.98 7.56 3.72
C ILE A 98 5.28 8.13 4.30
N MET A 99 6.18 8.65 3.46
CA MET A 99 7.43 9.24 3.91
C MET A 99 7.21 10.53 4.71
N ILE A 100 6.28 11.39 4.31
CA ILE A 100 5.89 12.58 5.10
C ILE A 100 5.49 12.17 6.51
N LEU A 101 4.55 11.22 6.64
CA LEU A 101 4.08 10.76 7.95
C LEU A 101 5.17 10.05 8.74
N SER A 102 6.00 9.26 8.06
CA SER A 102 7.12 8.56 8.66
C SER A 102 8.15 9.53 9.24
N PHE A 103 8.43 10.65 8.58
CA PHE A 103 9.32 11.68 9.13
C PHE A 103 8.66 12.55 10.19
N ALA A 104 7.36 12.84 10.06
CA ALA A 104 6.64 13.70 10.99
C ALA A 104 6.36 13.03 12.34
N PHE A 105 5.94 11.76 12.31
CA PHE A 105 5.46 11.04 13.49
C PHE A 105 6.22 9.73 13.77
N GLY A 106 7.01 9.25 12.80
CA GLY A 106 7.70 7.97 12.91
C GLY A 106 9.20 8.07 13.15
N TYR A 107 9.84 9.23 12.95
CA TYR A 107 11.30 9.35 12.90
C TYR A 107 11.87 9.99 14.16
N ASP A 108 12.77 9.28 14.83
CA ASP A 108 13.58 9.81 15.91
C ASP A 108 14.80 10.52 15.31
N ARG A 109 14.88 11.85 15.50
CA ARG A 109 15.98 12.68 14.98
C ARG A 109 17.30 12.46 15.72
N LYS A 110 17.24 12.05 17.00
CA LYS A 110 18.42 11.80 17.82
C LYS A 110 19.05 10.47 17.44
N GLU A 111 18.25 9.42 17.43
CA GLU A 111 18.70 8.05 17.11
C GLU A 111 18.78 7.81 15.59
N LYS A 112 18.25 8.74 14.79
CA LYS A 112 18.19 8.67 13.31
C LYS A 112 17.53 7.37 12.83
N THR A 113 16.46 6.96 13.50
CA THR A 113 15.74 5.71 13.23
C THR A 113 14.24 5.92 13.12
N PHE A 114 13.58 5.05 12.37
CA PHE A 114 12.12 4.99 12.27
C PHE A 114 11.54 4.02 13.28
N SER A 115 10.47 4.43 13.95
CA SER A 115 9.65 3.61 14.84
C SER A 115 8.71 2.69 14.06
N PRO A 116 8.22 1.59 14.68
CA PRO A 116 7.24 0.71 14.06
C PRO A 116 5.95 1.41 13.58
N ASN A 117 5.63 2.61 14.06
CA ASN A 117 4.45 3.37 13.63
C ASN A 117 4.38 3.59 12.11
N VAL A 118 5.52 3.60 11.42
CA VAL A 118 5.56 3.76 9.95
C VAL A 118 4.73 2.71 9.22
N VAL A 119 4.58 1.48 9.77
CA VAL A 119 3.73 0.45 9.15
C VAL A 119 2.24 0.75 9.30
N LEU A 120 1.81 1.46 10.36
CA LEU A 120 0.45 1.95 10.48
C LEU A 120 0.18 3.02 9.44
N PHE A 121 1.10 3.97 9.26
CA PHE A 121 0.95 5.03 8.26
C PHE A 121 0.87 4.43 6.85
N GLY A 122 1.77 3.51 6.51
CA GLY A 122 1.70 2.77 5.23
C GLY A 122 0.38 2.04 5.01
N GLY A 123 -0.05 1.27 6.01
CA GLY A 123 -1.29 0.50 5.93
C GLY A 123 -2.52 1.38 5.75
N PHE A 124 -2.64 2.48 6.50
CA PHE A 124 -3.79 3.37 6.41
C PHE A 124 -3.76 4.31 5.19
N VAL A 125 -2.58 4.65 4.65
CA VAL A 125 -2.48 5.27 3.31
C VAL A 125 -3.03 4.31 2.25
N ALA A 126 -2.74 3.01 2.34
CA ALA A 126 -3.32 2.03 1.39
C ALA A 126 -4.85 1.95 1.50
N MET A 127 -5.39 2.01 2.73
CA MET A 127 -6.85 2.02 2.93
C MET A 127 -7.51 3.26 2.34
N GLY A 128 -6.93 4.45 2.56
CA GLY A 128 -7.43 5.68 1.97
C GLY A 128 -7.38 5.67 0.44
N PHE A 129 -6.29 5.14 -0.13
CA PHE A 129 -6.13 4.98 -1.57
C PHE A 129 -7.18 4.03 -2.16
N SER A 130 -7.21 2.80 -1.64
CA SER A 130 -8.09 1.74 -2.15
C SER A 130 -9.55 2.08 -1.97
N PHE A 131 -9.91 2.83 -0.92
CA PHE A 131 -11.27 3.30 -0.68
C PHE A 131 -11.80 4.08 -1.90
N ILE A 132 -11.04 5.05 -2.35
CA ILE A 132 -11.45 5.97 -3.42
C ILE A 132 -11.40 5.28 -4.77
N GLU A 133 -10.34 4.52 -5.00
CA GLU A 133 -10.20 3.72 -6.20
C GLU A 133 -11.36 2.73 -6.36
N ASN A 134 -11.65 1.93 -5.33
CA ASN A 134 -12.74 0.96 -5.34
C ASN A 134 -14.11 1.63 -5.50
N THR A 135 -14.32 2.80 -4.88
CA THR A 135 -15.54 3.60 -5.08
C THR A 135 -15.73 3.91 -6.56
N HIS A 136 -14.69 4.43 -7.22
CA HIS A 136 -14.76 4.77 -8.65
C HIS A 136 -14.98 3.55 -9.55
N TYR A 137 -14.33 2.42 -9.27
CA TYR A 137 -14.53 1.19 -10.04
C TYR A 137 -15.96 0.65 -9.90
N ILE A 138 -16.46 0.53 -8.67
CA ILE A 138 -17.80 -0.01 -8.41
C ILE A 138 -18.88 0.91 -8.93
N PHE A 139 -18.70 2.23 -8.80
CA PHE A 139 -19.65 3.22 -9.30
C PHE A 139 -19.88 3.15 -10.81
N ARG A 140 -18.83 2.88 -11.58
CA ARG A 140 -18.86 2.83 -13.05
C ARG A 140 -19.49 1.55 -13.60
N GLU A 141 -19.56 0.50 -12.79
CA GLU A 141 -20.04 -0.81 -13.23
C GLU A 141 -21.59 -0.89 -13.19
N PRO A 142 -22.23 -1.61 -14.12
CA PRO A 142 -23.66 -1.93 -14.04
C PRO A 142 -24.04 -2.67 -12.75
N ASP A 143 -25.26 -2.44 -12.27
CA ASP A 143 -25.72 -2.91 -10.95
C ASP A 143 -25.63 -4.44 -10.80
N GLU A 144 -25.88 -5.20 -11.89
CA GLU A 144 -25.79 -6.66 -11.91
C GLU A 144 -24.39 -7.23 -11.64
N LYS A 145 -23.33 -6.42 -11.82
CA LYS A 145 -21.93 -6.83 -11.61
C LYS A 145 -21.31 -6.22 -10.36
N LYS A 146 -21.95 -5.22 -9.75
CA LYS A 146 -21.41 -4.49 -8.59
C LYS A 146 -21.07 -5.39 -7.42
N LEU A 147 -21.88 -6.41 -7.12
CA LEU A 147 -21.60 -7.33 -6.01
C LEU A 147 -20.32 -8.14 -6.26
N ASN A 148 -20.17 -8.70 -7.46
CA ASN A 148 -18.97 -9.46 -7.83
C ASN A 148 -17.73 -8.57 -7.82
N LEU A 149 -17.85 -7.35 -8.35
CA LEU A 149 -16.76 -6.37 -8.34
C LEU A 149 -16.41 -5.93 -6.92
N PHE A 150 -17.41 -5.70 -6.05
CA PHE A 150 -17.20 -5.39 -4.63
C PHE A 150 -16.39 -6.47 -3.93
N ILE A 151 -16.76 -7.75 -4.10
CA ILE A 151 -16.04 -8.88 -3.50
C ILE A 151 -14.60 -8.94 -4.06
N ALA A 152 -14.45 -8.87 -5.38
CA ALA A 152 -13.14 -8.92 -6.02
C ALA A 152 -12.23 -7.76 -5.58
N ARG A 153 -12.77 -6.54 -5.45
CA ARG A 153 -12.03 -5.36 -5.01
C ARG A 153 -11.68 -5.42 -3.53
N THR A 154 -12.59 -5.92 -2.69
CA THR A 154 -12.34 -6.18 -1.27
C THR A 154 -11.20 -7.18 -1.10
N ILE A 155 -11.23 -8.34 -1.76
CA ILE A 155 -10.25 -9.40 -1.55
C ILE A 155 -8.91 -9.09 -2.23
N HIS A 156 -8.94 -8.60 -3.48
CA HIS A 156 -7.74 -8.42 -4.29
C HIS A 156 -7.20 -6.99 -4.26
N SER A 157 -7.99 -5.97 -4.64
CA SER A 157 -7.48 -4.56 -4.72
C SER A 157 -7.01 -4.05 -3.37
N SER A 158 -7.91 -4.04 -2.39
CA SER A 158 -7.62 -3.48 -1.08
C SER A 158 -6.46 -4.19 -0.42
N ASN A 159 -6.34 -5.51 -0.65
CA ASN A 159 -5.25 -6.28 -0.09
C ASN A 159 -3.92 -6.04 -0.80
N ILE A 160 -3.88 -5.98 -2.14
CA ILE A 160 -2.60 -5.78 -2.84
C ILE A 160 -2.02 -4.39 -2.52
N HIS A 161 -2.83 -3.34 -2.51
CA HIS A 161 -2.38 -2.02 -2.10
C HIS A 161 -1.89 -2.01 -0.66
N LEU A 162 -2.58 -2.72 0.24
CA LEU A 162 -2.12 -2.89 1.61
C LEU A 162 -0.74 -3.55 1.66
N LEU A 163 -0.60 -4.71 1.01
CA LEU A 163 0.63 -5.49 1.06
C LEU A 163 1.82 -4.74 0.47
N ILE A 164 1.63 -4.02 -0.65
CA ILE A 164 2.67 -3.20 -1.27
C ILE A 164 3.12 -2.08 -0.32
N ASN A 165 2.17 -1.32 0.26
CA ASN A 165 2.51 -0.25 1.19
C ASN A 165 3.15 -0.76 2.48
N LEU A 166 2.70 -1.91 3.00
CA LEU A 166 3.33 -2.56 4.15
C LEU A 166 4.75 -3.02 3.82
N CYS A 167 4.96 -3.61 2.64
CA CYS A 167 6.29 -4.00 2.17
C CYS A 167 7.22 -2.78 2.14
N PHE A 168 6.80 -1.68 1.52
CA PHE A 168 7.58 -0.43 1.53
C PHE A 168 7.89 0.06 2.96
N SER A 169 6.88 0.09 3.83
CA SER A 169 7.05 0.55 5.22
C SER A 169 8.00 -0.33 6.02
N LEU A 170 8.04 -1.63 5.73
CA LEU A 170 9.01 -2.55 6.32
C LEU A 170 10.43 -2.29 5.80
N PHE A 171 10.60 -1.86 4.54
CA PHE A 171 11.90 -1.39 4.05
C PHE A 171 12.38 -0.11 4.75
N VAL A 172 11.45 0.79 5.10
CA VAL A 172 11.76 1.95 5.96
C VAL A 172 12.28 1.48 7.31
N LEU A 173 11.65 0.48 7.93
CA LEU A 173 12.15 -0.11 9.19
C LEU A 173 13.49 -0.83 9.04
N LYS A 174 13.70 -1.59 7.96
CA LYS A 174 14.97 -2.27 7.64
C LYS A 174 16.13 -1.30 7.46
N SER A 175 15.85 -0.08 6.99
CA SER A 175 16.87 0.96 6.87
C SER A 175 17.53 1.29 8.23
N ASN A 176 16.85 1.03 9.35
CA ASN A 176 17.41 1.24 10.69
C ASN A 176 18.63 0.36 10.98
N GLU A 177 18.76 -0.78 10.32
CA GLU A 177 19.89 -1.70 10.48
C GLU A 177 21.16 -1.20 9.76
N LYS A 178 21.04 -0.17 8.92
CA LYS A 178 22.17 0.36 8.16
C LYS A 178 22.88 1.45 8.95
N GLN A 179 24.21 1.41 8.96
CA GLN A 179 25.04 2.32 9.78
C GLN A 179 25.17 3.72 9.17
N ASN A 180 25.32 3.82 7.85
CA ASN A 180 25.49 5.10 7.16
C ASN A 180 24.22 5.53 6.40
N THR A 181 24.06 6.84 6.23
CA THR A 181 22.88 7.46 5.60
C THR A 181 22.66 6.97 4.17
N ASN A 182 23.73 6.79 3.38
CA ASN A 182 23.62 6.35 1.99
C ASN A 182 22.98 4.95 1.91
N ALA A 183 23.43 4.01 2.74
CA ALA A 183 22.85 2.68 2.81
C ALA A 183 21.39 2.69 3.31
N LYS A 184 21.02 3.62 4.22
CA LYS A 184 19.61 3.82 4.60
C LYS A 184 18.77 4.25 3.41
N THR A 185 19.19 5.30 2.71
CA THR A 185 18.51 5.83 1.53
C THR A 185 18.39 4.77 0.44
N THR A 186 19.47 4.06 0.13
CA THR A 186 19.47 2.97 -0.86
C THR A 186 18.46 1.88 -0.48
N THR A 187 18.35 1.52 0.80
CA THR A 187 17.36 0.53 1.27
C THR A 187 15.93 1.02 1.02
N ILE A 188 15.64 2.29 1.30
CA ILE A 188 14.31 2.89 1.07
C ILE A 188 14.00 2.97 -0.43
N VAL A 189 14.98 3.37 -1.26
CA VAL A 189 14.84 3.42 -2.72
C VAL A 189 14.57 2.02 -3.29
N PHE A 190 15.24 0.98 -2.78
CA PHE A 190 14.93 -0.39 -3.17
C PHE A 190 13.49 -0.79 -2.80
N GLY A 191 13.00 -0.35 -1.62
CA GLY A 191 11.60 -0.53 -1.26
C GLY A 191 10.64 0.14 -2.25
N PHE A 192 10.94 1.36 -2.71
CA PHE A 192 10.15 2.05 -3.73
C PHE A 192 10.15 1.32 -5.07
N VAL A 193 11.33 0.92 -5.57
CA VAL A 193 11.45 0.17 -6.83
C VAL A 193 10.68 -1.14 -6.74
N LEU A 194 10.77 -1.84 -5.60
CA LEU A 194 10.04 -3.08 -5.38
C LEU A 194 8.52 -2.86 -5.37
N ALA A 195 8.03 -1.77 -4.76
CA ALA A 195 6.62 -1.42 -4.77
C ALA A 195 6.10 -1.20 -6.20
N VAL A 196 6.82 -0.44 -7.01
CA VAL A 196 6.49 -0.20 -8.43
C VAL A 196 6.45 -1.52 -9.20
N LEU A 197 7.44 -2.39 -9.00
CA LEU A 197 7.49 -3.68 -9.67
C LEU A 197 6.34 -4.60 -9.23
N GLN A 198 6.03 -4.66 -7.94
CA GLN A 198 4.92 -5.46 -7.41
C GLN A 198 3.59 -4.99 -8.00
N HIS A 199 3.35 -3.67 -8.01
CA HIS A 199 2.15 -3.09 -8.60
C HIS A 199 2.06 -3.41 -10.09
N GLY A 200 3.09 -3.05 -10.85
CA GLY A 200 3.08 -3.19 -12.30
C GLY A 200 2.98 -4.65 -12.75
N VAL A 201 3.59 -5.60 -12.03
CA VAL A 201 3.42 -7.03 -12.36
C VAL A 201 2.00 -7.50 -12.11
N VAL A 202 1.36 -7.05 -11.02
CA VAL A 202 -0.03 -7.42 -10.73
C VAL A 202 -0.95 -6.91 -11.84
N ASP A 203 -0.83 -5.65 -12.24
CA ASP A 203 -1.63 -5.06 -13.31
C ASP A 203 -1.34 -5.69 -14.67
N PHE A 204 -0.07 -5.99 -14.94
CA PHE A 204 0.35 -6.60 -16.19
C PHE A 204 -0.15 -8.04 -16.35
N LEU A 205 -0.23 -8.80 -15.25
CA LEU A 205 -0.62 -10.21 -15.28
C LEU A 205 -2.13 -10.44 -15.09
N LEU A 206 -2.86 -9.46 -14.53
CA LEU A 206 -4.31 -9.52 -14.34
C LEU A 206 -5.07 -9.11 -15.61
N ILE A 207 -4.65 -9.60 -16.77
CA ILE A 207 -5.39 -9.45 -18.02
C ILE A 207 -6.55 -10.44 -18.03
N PRO A 208 -7.81 -10.00 -18.27
CA PRO A 208 -8.96 -10.89 -18.37
C PRO A 208 -8.73 -12.03 -19.37
N GLY A 209 -8.98 -13.28 -18.94
CA GLY A 209 -8.84 -14.48 -19.77
C GLY A 209 -7.45 -15.14 -19.75
N ALA A 210 -6.44 -14.55 -19.11
CA ALA A 210 -5.09 -15.13 -19.01
C ALA A 210 -4.92 -15.99 -17.73
N THR A 211 -5.33 -17.26 -17.78
CA THR A 211 -5.29 -18.18 -16.61
C THR A 211 -3.90 -18.31 -15.98
N ILE A 212 -2.84 -18.40 -16.80
CA ILE A 212 -1.45 -18.49 -16.30
C ILE A 212 -1.03 -17.19 -15.60
N GLY A 213 -1.42 -16.04 -16.16
CA GLY A 213 -1.17 -14.73 -15.53
C GLY A 213 -1.81 -14.63 -14.16
N LEU A 214 -3.06 -15.09 -14.03
CA LEU A 214 -3.76 -15.13 -12.74
C LEU A 214 -3.05 -16.02 -11.71
N TRP A 215 -2.52 -17.19 -12.12
CA TRP A 215 -1.77 -18.07 -11.22
C TRP A 215 -0.48 -17.43 -10.73
N ILE A 216 0.28 -16.80 -11.63
CA ILE A 216 1.53 -16.11 -11.29
C ILE A 216 1.23 -14.93 -10.36
N SER A 217 0.22 -14.11 -10.66
CA SER A 217 -0.20 -13.00 -9.82
C SER A 217 -0.62 -13.47 -8.42
N THR A 218 -1.39 -14.57 -8.34
CA THR A 218 -1.79 -15.18 -7.06
C THR A 218 -0.59 -15.69 -6.27
N ALA A 219 0.35 -16.39 -6.91
CA ALA A 219 1.56 -16.87 -6.24
C ALA A 219 2.42 -15.72 -5.72
N MET A 220 2.56 -14.64 -6.50
CA MET A 220 3.26 -13.42 -6.07
C MET A 220 2.56 -12.78 -4.88
N PHE A 221 1.25 -12.65 -4.91
CA PHE A 221 0.45 -12.12 -3.80
C PHE A 221 0.68 -12.90 -2.50
N VAL A 222 0.63 -14.24 -2.56
CA VAL A 222 0.95 -15.10 -1.41
C VAL A 222 2.39 -14.90 -0.95
N GLY A 223 3.34 -14.80 -1.89
CA GLY A 223 4.75 -14.54 -1.57
C GLY A 223 4.97 -13.21 -0.84
N ILE A 224 4.34 -12.13 -1.30
CA ILE A 224 4.37 -10.82 -0.64
C ILE A 224 3.74 -10.92 0.76
N TRP A 225 2.61 -11.62 0.90
CA TRP A 225 1.98 -11.82 2.19
C TRP A 225 2.90 -12.54 3.18
N VAL A 226 3.52 -13.65 2.79
CA VAL A 226 4.46 -14.41 3.62
C VAL A 226 5.65 -13.54 4.03
N TRP A 227 6.19 -12.76 3.09
CA TRP A 227 7.24 -11.80 3.37
C TRP A 227 6.77 -10.81 4.43
N VAL A 228 5.67 -10.09 4.18
CA VAL A 228 5.14 -9.05 5.07
C VAL A 228 4.91 -9.59 6.48
N VAL A 229 4.33 -10.78 6.63
CA VAL A 229 4.13 -11.42 7.94
C VAL A 229 5.45 -11.74 8.63
N THR A 230 6.44 -12.24 7.88
CA THR A 230 7.76 -12.58 8.43
C THR A 230 8.47 -11.33 8.95
N ASP A 231 8.55 -10.29 8.12
CA ASP A 231 9.15 -9.01 8.47
C ASP A 231 8.38 -8.31 9.60
N TRP A 232 7.04 -8.38 9.60
CA TRP A 232 6.22 -7.79 10.66
C TRP A 232 6.58 -8.35 12.04
N ARG A 233 6.77 -9.67 12.13
CA ARG A 233 7.19 -10.32 13.39
C ARG A 233 8.55 -9.82 13.86
N LEU A 234 9.49 -9.60 12.94
CA LEU A 234 10.83 -9.15 13.26
C LEU A 234 10.88 -7.66 13.64
N TYR A 235 10.26 -6.80 12.83
CA TYR A 235 10.44 -5.35 12.91
C TYR A 235 9.38 -4.62 13.71
N VAL A 236 8.18 -5.19 13.81
CA VAL A 236 7.05 -4.56 14.53
C VAL A 236 6.86 -5.19 15.90
N VAL A 237 6.89 -6.53 15.99
CA VAL A 237 6.63 -7.25 17.26
C VAL A 237 7.89 -7.39 18.11
N LYS A 238 8.95 -8.04 17.61
CA LYS A 238 10.15 -8.37 18.40
C LYS A 238 10.95 -7.13 18.82
N LYS A 239 10.96 -6.08 18.01
CA LYS A 239 11.70 -4.85 18.33
C LYS A 239 11.06 -4.08 19.50
N GLU A 240 9.74 -4.15 19.65
CA GLU A 240 9.03 -3.55 20.78
C GLU A 240 9.41 -4.23 22.12
N SER A 241 9.45 -5.58 22.14
CA SER A 241 9.77 -6.33 23.36
C SER A 241 11.18 -6.04 23.90
N ILE A 242 12.11 -5.61 23.03
CA ILE A 242 13.47 -5.22 23.44
C ILE A 242 13.48 -3.78 23.97
N SER A 243 12.69 -2.88 23.40
CA SER A 243 12.59 -1.48 23.84
C SER A 243 11.77 -1.28 25.12
N ASN A 244 11.00 -2.27 25.55
CA ASN A 244 10.13 -2.22 26.73
C ASN A 244 10.42 -3.41 27.67
N PRO A 245 11.55 -3.39 28.41
CA PRO A 245 11.91 -4.47 29.33
C PRO A 245 11.09 -4.38 30.63
N ILE A 246 9.79 -4.68 30.56
CA ILE A 246 8.99 -4.88 31.77
C ILE A 246 8.95 -6.37 32.08
N LEU A 247 9.78 -6.73 33.08
CA LEU A 247 9.68 -7.92 33.94
C LEU A 247 9.82 -9.30 33.28
N ILE A 248 11.04 -9.63 32.87
CA ILE A 248 11.51 -11.01 33.05
C ILE A 248 12.00 -11.08 34.50
N HIS A 249 11.13 -11.52 35.41
CA HIS A 249 11.59 -11.93 36.73
C HIS A 249 12.65 -13.02 36.53
N PRO A 250 13.85 -12.90 37.12
CA PRO A 250 14.73 -14.04 37.21
C PRO A 250 13.98 -15.08 38.04
N ILE A 251 13.74 -16.26 37.45
CA ILE A 251 13.39 -17.44 38.22
C ILE A 251 14.60 -17.66 39.13
N GLY A 252 14.42 -17.34 40.41
CA GLY A 252 15.41 -17.60 41.43
C GLY A 252 15.72 -19.09 41.44
N ASN A 253 17.01 -19.41 41.43
CA ASN A 253 17.47 -20.66 41.98
C ASN A 253 17.24 -20.61 43.49
N ASP A 254 16.33 -21.43 43.97
CA ASP A 254 16.37 -22.06 45.30
C ASP A 254 15.88 -23.51 45.12
#